data_AF-A0A2N1MR95-F1
#
_entry.id   AF-A0A2N1MR95-F1
#
_cell.length_a   1.000
_cell.length_b   1.000
_cell.length_c   1.000
_cell.angle_alpha   90.00
_cell.angle_beta   90.00
_cell.angle_gamma   90.00
#
_symmetry.space_group_name_H-M   'P 1'
#
loop_
_entity.id
_entity.type
_entity.pdbx_description
1 polymer ?
#
loop_
_entity_poly.entity_id
_entity_poly.type
_entity_poly.pdbx_seq_one_letter_code
_entity_poly.pdbx_strand_id
1 'polypeptide(L)'
;MAEAIINDFHNYLENLKSKNNKHSEELDMKCRDEEEIHKKISIGFNNQDWTQCKSNFEVLSNNSKEMRKIMKNQSKITEDTFSLTEKILASNKN
;
A
#
# COMPACT_ATOMS: atom_id res chain seq x y z
N MET A 1 28.21 15.02 17.17
CA MET A 1 27.60 15.58 15.95
C MET A 1 27.25 14.47 14.96
N ALA A 2 28.20 13.63 14.55
CA ALA A 2 27.94 12.49 13.66
C ALA A 2 26.91 11.49 14.23
N GLU A 3 26.99 11.16 15.53
CA GLU A 3 26.08 10.21 16.18
C GLU A 3 24.63 10.70 16.24
N ALA A 4 24.40 12.00 16.42
CA ALA A 4 23.06 12.60 16.36
C ALA A 4 22.47 12.49 14.96
N ILE A 5 23.27 12.76 13.92
CA ILE A 5 22.87 12.63 12.51
C ILE A 5 22.52 11.17 12.17
N ILE A 6 23.32 10.22 12.65
CA ILE A 6 23.07 8.78 12.45
C ILE A 6 21.77 8.33 13.14
N ASN A 7 21.51 8.83 14.35
CA ASN A 7 20.27 8.52 15.07
C ASN A 7 19.04 9.12 14.36
N ASP A 8 19.15 10.34 13.83
CA ASP A 8 18.07 10.95 13.05
C ASP A 8 17.74 10.15 11.79
N PHE A 9 18.76 9.67 11.07
CA PHE A 9 18.56 8.82 9.90
C PHE A 9 17.94 7.47 10.25
N HIS A 10 18.39 6.82 11.33
CA HIS A 10 17.78 5.58 11.82
C HIS A 10 16.29 5.77 12.17
N ASN A 11 15.97 6.84 12.90
CA ASN A 11 14.58 7.15 13.26
C ASN A 11 13.71 7.38 12.02
N TYR A 12 14.24 8.06 11.00
CA TYR A 12 13.51 8.29 9.75
C TYR A 12 13.28 6.98 8.99
N LEU A 13 14.30 6.12 8.90
CA LEU A 13 14.20 4.82 8.24
C LEU A 13 13.17 3.90 8.93
N GLU A 14 13.20 3.82 10.26
CA GLU A 14 12.23 3.02 11.02
C GLU A 14 10.79 3.54 10.84
N ASN A 15 10.60 4.86 10.75
CA ASN A 15 9.31 5.45 10.43
C ASN A 15 8.83 5.05 9.02
N LEU A 16 9.70 5.12 8.01
CA LEU A 16 9.37 4.68 6.64
C LEU A 16 9.01 3.19 6.59
N LYS A 17 9.78 2.35 7.29
CA LYS A 17 9.53 0.91 7.40
C LYS A 17 8.20 0.60 8.06
N SER A 18 7.90 1.26 9.18
CA SER A 18 6.62 1.13 9.89
C SER A 18 5.43 1.51 9.00
N LYS A 19 5.52 2.65 8.30
CA LYS A 19 4.49 3.07 7.34
C LYS A 19 4.32 2.08 6.19
N ASN A 20 5.41 1.55 5.65
CA ASN A 20 5.34 0.59 4.55
C ASN A 20 4.68 -0.72 4.98
N ASN A 21 5.03 -1.23 6.16
CA ASN A 21 4.43 -2.44 6.72
C ASN A 21 2.92 -2.27 6.89
N LYS A 22 2.48 -1.14 7.48
CA LYS A 22 1.06 -0.83 7.63
C LYS A 22 0.33 -0.85 6.28
N HIS A 23 0.88 -0.19 5.26
CA HIS A 23 0.27 -0.19 3.93
C HIS A 23 0.31 -1.57 3.25
N SER A 24 1.33 -2.39 3.52
CA SER A 24 1.38 -3.77 3.04
C SER A 24 0.26 -4.61 3.65
N GLU A 25 0.03 -4.51 4.96
CA GLU A 25 -1.07 -5.20 5.63
C GLU A 25 -2.44 -4.73 5.13
N GLU A 26 -2.62 -3.41 4.92
CA GLU A 26 -3.82 -2.84 4.32
C GLU A 26 -4.07 -3.38 2.90
N LEU A 27 -3.01 -3.52 2.09
CA LEU A 27 -3.11 -4.07 0.74
C LEU A 27 -3.49 -5.57 0.76
N ASP A 28 -2.89 -6.34 1.66
CA ASP A 28 -3.21 -7.77 1.83
C ASP A 28 -4.67 -7.98 2.23
N MET A 29 -5.20 -7.16 3.12
CA MET A 29 -6.63 -7.18 3.45
C MET A 29 -7.48 -6.87 2.22
N LYS A 30 -7.09 -5.89 1.41
CA LYS A 30 -7.82 -5.53 0.19
C LYS A 30 -7.79 -6.62 -0.88
N CYS A 31 -6.70 -7.37 -0.99
CA CYS A 31 -6.64 -8.55 -1.85
C CYS A 31 -7.62 -9.65 -1.40
N ARG A 32 -7.74 -9.88 -0.09
CA ARG A 32 -8.73 -10.84 0.45
C ARG A 32 -10.16 -10.38 0.22
N ASP A 33 -10.44 -9.08 0.42
CA ASP A 33 -11.74 -8.49 0.10
C ASP A 33 -12.10 -8.72 -1.39
N GLU A 34 -11.12 -8.53 -2.29
CA GLU A 34 -11.31 -8.76 -3.72
C GLU A 34 -11.66 -10.23 -4.03
N GLU A 35 -10.97 -11.20 -3.44
CA GLU A 35 -11.29 -12.62 -3.60
C GLU A 35 -12.72 -12.96 -3.13
N GLU A 36 -13.18 -12.35 -2.03
CA GLU A 36 -14.55 -12.53 -1.56
C GLU A 36 -15.58 -11.91 -2.50
N ILE A 37 -15.29 -10.72 -3.05
CA ILE A 37 -16.17 -10.06 -4.02
C ILE A 37 -16.30 -10.91 -5.29
N HIS A 38 -15.19 -11.45 -5.80
CA HIS A 38 -15.20 -12.35 -6.96
C HIS A 38 -16.08 -13.60 -6.73
N LYS A 39 -16.00 -14.21 -5.53
CA LYS A 39 -16.90 -15.32 -5.15
C LYS A 39 -18.37 -14.91 -5.17
N LYS A 40 -18.70 -13.74 -4.61
CA LYS A 40 -20.08 -13.23 -4.60
C LYS A 40 -20.59 -12.91 -6.01
N ILE A 41 -19.74 -12.37 -6.88
CA ILE A 41 -20.05 -12.17 -8.30
C ILE A 41 -20.35 -13.51 -8.97
N SER A 42 -19.49 -14.52 -8.79
CA SER A 42 -19.70 -15.86 -9.36
C SER A 42 -21.01 -16.51 -8.90
N ILE A 43 -21.38 -16.36 -7.63
CA ILE A 43 -22.67 -16.84 -7.11
C ILE A 43 -23.83 -16.13 -7.81
N GLY A 44 -23.76 -14.81 -7.95
CA GLY A 44 -24.78 -14.03 -8.66
C GLY A 44 -24.94 -14.47 -10.11
N PHE A 45 -23.83 -14.72 -10.82
CA PHE A 45 -23.85 -15.23 -12.20
C PHE A 45 -24.55 -16.58 -12.30
N ASN A 46 -24.19 -17.52 -11.42
CA ASN A 46 -24.77 -18.87 -11.41
C ASN A 46 -26.28 -18.84 -11.12
N ASN A 47 -26.73 -17.89 -10.30
CA ASN A 47 -28.13 -17.71 -9.95
C ASN A 47 -28.90 -16.79 -10.91
N GLN A 48 -28.24 -16.26 -11.96
CA GLN A 48 -28.79 -15.24 -12.87
C GLN A 48 -29.28 -13.97 -12.14
N ASP A 49 -28.73 -13.68 -10.96
CA ASP A 49 -29.01 -12.46 -10.20
C ASP A 49 -28.09 -11.33 -10.67
N TRP A 50 -28.50 -10.69 -11.78
CA TRP A 50 -27.78 -9.59 -12.39
C TRP A 50 -27.72 -8.34 -11.50
N THR A 51 -28.71 -8.14 -10.63
CA THR A 51 -28.73 -7.00 -9.70
C THR A 51 -27.62 -7.15 -8.67
N GLN A 52 -27.49 -8.35 -8.09
CA GLN A 52 -26.40 -8.66 -7.17
C GLN A 52 -25.04 -8.59 -7.86
N CYS A 53 -24.91 -9.10 -9.09
CA CYS A 53 -23.68 -9.00 -9.87
C CYS A 53 -23.25 -7.55 -10.07
N LYS A 54 -24.17 -6.70 -10.53
CA LYS A 54 -23.91 -5.27 -10.76
C LYS A 54 -23.44 -4.58 -9.48
N SER A 55 -24.14 -4.80 -8.38
CA SER A 55 -23.77 -4.24 -7.07
C SER A 55 -22.36 -4.66 -6.64
N ASN A 56 -22.03 -5.95 -6.75
CA ASN A 56 -20.71 -6.45 -6.40
C ASN A 56 -19.60 -5.93 -7.32
N PHE A 57 -19.89 -5.68 -8.60
CA PHE A 57 -18.93 -5.03 -9.51
C PHE A 57 -18.62 -3.58 -9.09
N GLU A 58 -19.60 -2.84 -8.60
CA GLU A 58 -19.38 -1.49 -8.05
C GLU A 58 -18.49 -1.54 -6.80
N VAL A 59 -18.71 -2.53 -5.92
CA VAL A 59 -17.85 -2.78 -4.76
C VAL A 59 -16.43 -3.15 -5.19
N LEU A 60 -16.28 -4.05 -6.17
CA LEU A 60 -14.98 -4.42 -6.75
C LEU A 60 -14.23 -3.19 -7.30
N SER A 61 -14.91 -2.37 -8.08
CA SER A 61 -14.35 -1.14 -8.66
C SER A 61 -13.82 -0.19 -7.59
N ASN A 62 -14.57 -0.02 -6.50
CA ASN A 62 -14.13 0.80 -5.37
C ASN A 62 -12.95 0.16 -4.64
N ASN A 63 -12.95 -1.17 -4.45
CA ASN A 63 -11.84 -1.89 -3.84
C ASN A 63 -10.53 -1.67 -4.63
N SER A 64 -10.57 -1.82 -5.96
CA SER A 64 -9.40 -1.62 -6.82
C SER A 64 -8.89 -0.17 -6.80
N LYS A 65 -9.78 0.83 -6.66
CA LYS A 65 -9.38 2.24 -6.49
C LYS A 65 -8.63 2.46 -5.18
N GLU A 66 -9.10 1.86 -4.08
CA GLU A 66 -8.41 1.95 -2.78
C GLU A 66 -7.07 1.21 -2.80
N MET A 67 -7.00 0.00 -3.37
CA MET A 67 -5.72 -0.71 -3.58
C MET A 67 -4.71 0.16 -4.34
N ARG A 68 -5.15 0.81 -5.42
CA ARG A 68 -4.29 1.70 -6.19
C ARG A 68 -3.78 2.89 -5.36
N LYS A 69 -4.59 3.44 -4.45
CA LYS A 69 -4.13 4.52 -3.53
C LYS A 69 -3.07 3.99 -2.57
N ILE A 70 -3.26 2.79 -2.01
CA ILE A 70 -2.27 2.16 -1.13
C ILE A 70 -0.95 1.94 -1.87
N MET A 71 -0.99 1.39 -3.09
CA MET A 71 0.22 1.18 -3.91
C MET A 71 0.94 2.51 -4.25
N LYS A 72 0.20 3.59 -4.51
CA LYS A 72 0.78 4.92 -4.70
C LYS A 72 1.49 5.43 -3.44
N ASN A 73 0.92 5.19 -2.26
CA ASN A 73 1.57 5.54 -1.00
C ASN A 73 2.86 4.75 -0.78
N GLN A 74 2.88 3.45 -1.09
CA GLN A 74 4.10 2.64 -1.05
C GLN A 74 5.17 3.14 -2.04
N SER A 75 4.76 3.58 -3.23
CA SER A 75 5.66 4.21 -4.20
C SER A 75 6.30 5.49 -3.64
N LYS A 76 5.51 6.33 -2.96
CA LYS A 76 6.02 7.53 -2.28
C LYS A 76 7.01 7.18 -1.16
N ILE A 77 6.75 6.15 -0.36
CA ILE A 77 7.70 5.69 0.67
C ILE A 77 9.02 5.24 0.04
N THR A 78 8.96 4.61 -1.13
CA THR A 78 10.15 4.21 -1.89
C THR A 78 10.95 5.44 -2.33
N GLU A 79 10.29 6.47 -2.87
CA GLU A 79 10.92 7.76 -3.21
C GLU A 79 11.55 8.43 -1.97
N ASP A 80 10.83 8.46 -0.84
CA ASP A 80 11.33 9.02 0.42
C ASP A 80 12.58 8.24 0.93
N THR A 81 12.61 6.92 0.71
CA THR A 81 13.74 6.05 1.05
C THR A 81 14.95 6.31 0.16
N PHE A 82 14.74 6.51 -1.15
CA PHE A 82 15.82 6.93 -2.06
C PHE A 82 16.38 8.28 -1.67
N SER A 83 15.53 9.27 -1.38
CA SER A 83 15.97 10.59 -0.91
C SER A 83 16.78 10.52 0.39
N LEU A 84 16.36 9.67 1.34
CA LEU A 84 17.13 9.41 2.57
C LEU A 84 18.52 8.85 2.25
N THR A 85 18.59 7.87 1.34
CA THR A 85 19.84 7.24 0.92
C THR A 85 20.79 8.25 0.28
N GLU A 86 20.28 9.12 -0.61
CA GLU A 86 21.05 10.20 -1.22
C GLU A 86 21.62 11.17 -0.20
N LYS A 87 20.82 11.55 0.82
CA LYS A 87 21.28 12.41 1.92
C LYS A 87 22.43 11.78 2.69
N ILE A 88 22.34 10.49 3.04
CA ILE A 88 23.41 9.77 3.73
C ILE A 88 24.69 9.75 2.87
N LEU A 89 24.58 9.47 1.58
CA LEU A 89 25.71 9.46 0.65
C LEU A 89 26.36 10.85 0.52
N ALA A 90 25.57 11.93 0.51
CA ALA A 90 26.08 13.29 0.49
C ALA A 90 26.77 13.67 1.81
N SER A 91 26.22 13.25 2.95
CA SER A 91 26.81 13.50 4.27
C SER A 91 28.15 12.80 4.48
N ASN A 92 28.41 11.67 3.81
CA ASN A 92 29.69 10.95 3.89
C ASN A 92 30.78 11.50 2.95
N LYS A 93 30.46 12.45 2.06
CA LYS A 93 31.42 13.08 1.14
C LYS A 93 32.05 14.36 1.69
N ASN A 94 31.54 14.88 2.81
CA ASN A 94 32.04 16.05 3.53
C ASN A 94 32.70 15.64 4.84
#